data_AF-A0A9P4H2W0-F1
#
_entry.id   AF-A0A9P4H2W0-F1
#
_cell.length_a   1.000
_cell.length_b   1.000
_cell.length_c   1.000
_cell.angle_alpha   90.00
_cell.angle_beta   90.00
_cell.angle_gamma   90.00
#
_symmetry.space_group_name_H-M   'P 1'
#
loop_
_entity.id
_entity.type
_entity.pdbx_description
1 polymer ?
#
loop_
_entity_poly.entity_id
_entity_poly.type
_entity_poly.pdbx_seq_one_letter_code
_entity_poly.pdbx_strand_id
1 'polypeptide(L)'
;MNRYIPAADRCRSSRPDVFRRGNLDTSLPKNFDKPLTCFFWHQNGRCNKRDEDCAYAHWNTGHLATAPINLPGGVSAVAVAGNNARNLSATIAGSGASSVAADVYNQEERLRAWERELVEWEMTLREKEEDLLKKAEELRLKERRHARRERALKKPHGGATYGRGKTVT
;
A
#
# COMPACT_ATOMS: atom_id res chain seq x y z
N MET A 1 6.20 -25.60 -40.77
CA MET A 1 7.43 -25.30 -41.53
C MET A 1 7.60 -23.80 -41.60
N ASN A 2 8.62 -23.33 -40.89
CA ASN A 2 9.07 -21.95 -40.79
C ASN A 2 9.57 -21.47 -42.17
N ARG A 3 9.16 -20.30 -42.65
CA ARG A 3 9.83 -19.61 -43.77
C ARG A 3 10.08 -18.15 -43.38
N TYR A 4 11.30 -17.96 -42.93
CA TYR A 4 12.04 -16.71 -42.76
C TYR A 4 12.42 -16.11 -44.14
N ILE A 5 12.95 -14.87 -44.11
CA ILE A 5 13.74 -14.14 -45.14
C ILE A 5 12.95 -13.13 -46.02
N PRO A 6 13.37 -11.86 -46.22
CA PRO A 6 13.96 -10.88 -45.27
C PRO A 6 13.36 -9.45 -45.45
N ALA A 7 13.36 -8.63 -44.39
CA ALA A 7 13.02 -7.20 -44.48
C ALA A 7 14.28 -6.33 -44.71
N ALA A 8 15.07 -6.65 -45.73
CA ALA A 8 16.19 -5.83 -46.17
C ALA A 8 15.94 -5.35 -47.60
N ASP A 9 16.35 -4.11 -47.89
CA ASP A 9 16.49 -3.54 -49.24
C ASP A 9 15.30 -2.80 -49.86
N ARG A 10 14.49 -2.10 -49.05
CA ARG A 10 13.67 -1.00 -49.61
C ARG A 10 13.53 0.21 -48.69
N CYS A 11 14.63 0.72 -48.16
CA CYS A 11 14.68 2.09 -47.65
C CYS A 11 16.04 2.71 -47.98
N ARG A 12 16.02 3.50 -49.05
CA ARG A 12 17.05 4.46 -49.46
C ARG A 12 17.48 5.29 -48.25
N SER A 13 18.66 4.98 -47.73
CA SER A 13 19.67 5.94 -47.27
C SER A 13 19.18 7.38 -47.03
N SER A 14 18.57 7.57 -45.86
CA SER A 14 18.61 8.84 -45.16
C SER A 14 18.92 8.52 -43.70
N ARG A 15 20.14 8.02 -43.44
CA ARG A 15 20.77 8.37 -42.17
C ARG A 15 20.90 9.89 -42.25
N PRO A 16 20.12 10.68 -41.50
CA PRO A 16 20.52 12.06 -41.36
C PRO A 16 21.88 11.99 -40.67
N ASP A 17 22.84 12.70 -41.23
CA ASP A 17 24.12 12.97 -40.61
C ASP A 17 23.85 13.81 -39.34
N VAL A 18 23.45 13.14 -38.25
CA VAL A 18 23.04 13.77 -36.98
C VAL A 18 24.27 14.01 -36.10
N PHE A 19 25.28 14.68 -36.65
CA PHE A 19 26.28 15.38 -35.84
C PHE A 19 26.34 16.88 -36.16
N ARG A 20 25.27 17.46 -36.72
CA ARG A 20 25.00 18.89 -36.51
C ARG A 20 24.51 19.09 -35.08
N ARG A 21 25.44 19.46 -34.20
CA ARG A 21 25.20 19.98 -32.85
C ARG A 21 24.47 21.33 -32.94
N GLY A 22 23.21 21.31 -33.36
CA GLY A 22 22.32 22.46 -33.40
C GLY A 22 21.09 22.14 -32.58
N ASN A 23 21.07 22.62 -31.34
CA ASN A 23 19.89 22.82 -30.47
C ASN A 23 18.72 21.83 -30.69
N LEU A 24 18.99 20.54 -30.56
CA LEU A 24 17.91 19.55 -30.50
C LEU A 24 17.20 19.72 -29.16
N ASP A 25 15.87 19.83 -29.20
CA ASP A 25 15.07 19.97 -28.00
C ASP A 25 15.21 18.69 -27.15
N THR A 26 16.06 18.76 -26.13
CA THR A 26 16.28 17.69 -25.14
C THR A 26 15.06 17.50 -24.23
N SER A 27 13.92 18.14 -24.50
CA SER A 27 12.64 17.78 -23.86
C SER A 27 12.01 16.53 -24.47
N LEU A 28 12.46 16.09 -25.64
CA LEU A 28 11.93 14.92 -26.36
C LEU A 28 12.82 13.69 -26.16
N PRO A 29 12.27 12.53 -25.74
CA PRO A 29 13.03 11.30 -25.55
C PRO A 29 13.84 10.79 -26.74
N LYS A 30 13.47 11.17 -27.98
CA LYS A 30 14.25 10.87 -29.18
C LYS A 30 15.57 11.65 -29.31
N ASN A 31 15.75 12.71 -28.54
CA ASN A 31 16.92 13.59 -28.56
C ASN A 31 17.86 13.41 -27.35
N PHE A 32 17.59 12.42 -26.48
CA PHE A 32 18.49 12.09 -25.37
C PHE A 32 19.77 11.41 -25.87
N ASP A 33 20.81 11.41 -25.03
CA ASP A 33 22.05 10.64 -25.27
C ASP A 33 21.77 9.15 -25.54
N LYS A 34 20.70 8.62 -24.92
CA LYS A 34 20.14 7.29 -25.17
C LYS A 34 18.70 7.45 -25.66
N PRO A 35 18.47 7.59 -26.98
CA PRO A 35 17.15 7.85 -27.50
C PRO A 35 16.24 6.62 -27.33
N LEU A 36 14.97 6.85 -27.02
CA LEU A 36 13.99 5.78 -26.87
C LEU A 36 13.23 5.51 -28.19
N THR A 37 13.21 4.25 -28.62
CA THR A 37 12.41 3.77 -29.75
C THR A 37 10.92 3.81 -29.41
N CYS A 38 10.11 4.34 -30.33
CA CYS A 38 8.67 4.40 -30.24
C CYS A 38 8.05 2.99 -30.16
N PHE A 39 7.30 2.72 -29.08
CA PHE A 39 6.63 1.43 -28.86
C PHE A 39 5.72 1.02 -30.03
N PHE A 40 4.85 1.93 -30.49
CA PHE A 40 3.91 1.63 -31.58
C PHE A 40 4.60 1.36 -32.92
N TRP A 41 5.65 2.12 -33.22
CA TRP A 41 6.43 1.91 -34.45
C TRP A 41 7.16 0.56 -34.40
N HIS A 42 7.78 0.22 -33.27
CA HIS A 42 8.47 -1.05 -33.11
C HIS A 42 7.52 -2.25 -33.16
N GLN A 43 6.35 -2.15 -32.53
CA GLN A 43 5.38 -3.24 -32.44
C GLN A 43 4.62 -3.47 -33.76
N ASN A 44 4.21 -2.40 -34.43
CA ASN A 44 3.30 -2.48 -35.59
C ASN A 44 3.98 -2.11 -36.92
N GLY A 45 5.25 -1.70 -36.89
CA GLY A 45 5.95 -1.11 -38.04
C GLY A 45 5.45 0.29 -38.42
N ARG A 46 4.47 0.84 -37.69
CA ARG A 46 3.82 2.12 -37.99
C ARG A 46 3.38 2.83 -36.72
N CYS A 47 3.64 4.14 -36.65
CA CYS A 47 3.05 5.03 -35.67
C CYS A 47 1.98 5.92 -36.32
N ASN A 48 0.97 6.33 -35.54
CA ASN A 48 -0.04 7.30 -36.00
C ASN A 48 0.52 8.72 -36.13
N LYS A 49 1.68 9.00 -35.53
CA LYS A 49 2.37 10.29 -35.61
C LYS A 49 3.45 10.25 -36.68
N ARG A 50 3.77 11.43 -37.26
CA ARG A 50 4.93 11.59 -38.14
C ARG A 50 6.21 11.56 -37.30
N ASP A 51 7.35 11.29 -37.93
CA ASP A 51 8.65 11.19 -37.22
C ASP A 51 9.06 12.50 -36.52
N GLU A 52 8.72 13.64 -37.13
CA GLU A 52 8.93 14.96 -36.54
C GLU A 52 8.05 15.22 -35.31
N ASP A 53 6.78 14.79 -35.34
CA ASP A 53 5.79 15.01 -34.28
C ASP A 53 5.81 13.96 -33.16
N CYS A 54 6.49 12.84 -33.39
CA CYS A 54 6.64 11.79 -32.39
C CYS A 54 7.71 12.19 -31.37
N ALA A 55 7.42 12.00 -30.09
CA ALA A 55 8.38 12.23 -29.01
C ALA A 55 9.48 11.15 -28.95
N TYR A 56 9.23 10.00 -29.59
CA TYR A 56 10.09 8.82 -29.60
C TYR A 56 10.62 8.55 -31.02
N ALA A 57 11.75 7.86 -31.11
CA ALA A 57 12.42 7.55 -32.37
C ALA A 57 11.66 6.49 -33.19
N HIS A 58 11.45 6.72 -34.51
CA HIS A 58 10.98 5.71 -35.46
C HIS A 58 12.12 4.92 -36.12
N TRP A 59 13.12 4.57 -35.31
CA TRP A 59 14.17 3.64 -35.66
C TRP A 59 14.57 2.84 -34.42
N ASN A 60 15.22 1.69 -34.63
CA ASN A 60 15.70 0.88 -33.52
C ASN A 60 16.95 1.53 -32.90
N THR A 61 16.83 1.99 -31.65
CA THR A 61 17.91 2.61 -30.87
C THR A 61 18.54 1.63 -29.89
N GLY A 62 18.01 0.40 -29.79
CA GLY A 62 18.35 -0.56 -28.73
C GLY A 62 17.65 -0.30 -27.40
N HIS A 63 16.90 0.80 -27.25
CA HIS A 63 16.18 1.15 -26.04
C HIS A 63 14.69 1.39 -26.34
N LEU A 64 13.84 0.41 -26.04
CA LEU A 64 12.41 0.47 -26.34
C LEU A 64 11.65 1.26 -25.26
N ALA A 65 10.77 2.17 -25.67
CA ALA A 65 9.86 2.84 -24.75
C ALA A 65 8.83 1.85 -24.16
N THR A 66 8.47 2.05 -22.89
CA THR A 66 7.44 1.23 -22.23
C THR A 66 6.09 1.36 -22.92
N ALA A 67 5.33 0.27 -22.95
CA ALA A 67 3.96 0.28 -23.43
C ALA A 67 3.11 1.29 -22.64
N PRO A 68 2.17 2.00 -23.28
CA PRO A 68 1.29 2.91 -22.57
C PRO A 68 0.41 2.15 -21.59
N ILE A 69 0.33 2.63 -20.34
CA ILE A 69 -0.54 2.07 -19.31
C ILE A 69 -1.97 2.58 -19.58
N ASN A 70 -2.91 1.64 -19.73
CA ASN A 70 -4.33 1.93 -19.81
C ASN A 70 -4.92 1.86 -18.40
N LEU A 71 -5.20 3.02 -17.80
CA LEU A 71 -5.94 3.09 -16.54
C LEU A 71 -7.45 3.05 -16.83
N PRO A 72 -8.24 2.23 -16.14
CA PRO A 72 -9.69 2.28 -16.23
C PRO A 72 -10.20 3.54 -15.51
N GLY A 73 -10.20 4.67 -16.22
CA GLY A 73 -10.85 5.92 -15.79
C GLY A 73 -12.19 6.06 -16.51
N GLY A 74 -13.28 6.24 -15.77
CA GLY A 74 -14.69 6.03 -16.16
C GLY A 74 -15.29 6.76 -17.37
N VAL A 75 -14.50 7.33 -18.28
CA VAL A 75 -14.98 7.89 -19.55
C VAL A 75 -14.19 7.44 -20.80
N SER A 76 -13.02 6.81 -20.66
CA SER A 76 -12.32 6.00 -21.69
C SER A 76 -10.89 5.69 -21.23
N ALA A 77 -10.32 4.59 -21.71
CA ALA A 77 -8.91 4.27 -21.53
C ALA A 77 -8.02 5.32 -22.24
N VAL A 78 -7.62 6.36 -21.51
CA VAL A 78 -6.68 7.37 -22.01
C VAL A 78 -5.26 6.91 -21.68
N ALA A 79 -4.43 6.74 -22.71
CA ALA A 79 -3.01 6.51 -22.51
C ALA A 79 -2.38 7.74 -21.82
N VAL A 80 -1.90 7.54 -20.58
CA VAL A 80 -1.24 8.59 -19.78
C VAL A 80 0.23 8.66 -20.17
N ALA A 81 0.50 9.20 -21.36
CA ALA A 81 1.86 9.42 -21.84
C ALA A 81 1.98 10.74 -22.61
N GLY A 82 3.12 11.42 -22.43
CA GLY A 82 3.44 12.67 -23.14
C GLY A 82 2.42 13.78 -22.88
N ASN A 83 1.84 14.35 -23.95
CA ASN A 83 0.91 15.47 -23.85
C ASN A 83 -0.37 15.15 -23.06
N ASN A 84 -0.84 13.91 -23.09
CA ASN A 84 -2.02 13.51 -22.32
C ASN A 84 -1.76 13.58 -20.81
N ALA A 85 -0.54 13.23 -20.37
CA ALA A 85 -0.16 13.35 -18.96
C ALA A 85 -0.06 14.82 -18.53
N ARG A 86 0.55 15.68 -19.37
CA ARG A 86 0.65 17.13 -19.11
C ARG A 86 -0.73 17.79 -18.99
N ASN A 87 -1.63 17.46 -19.91
CA ASN A 87 -3.00 17.98 -19.91
C ASN A 87 -3.77 17.48 -18.69
N LEU A 88 -3.66 16.21 -18.31
CA LEU A 88 -4.29 15.66 -17.11
C LEU A 88 -3.82 16.38 -15.84
N SER A 89 -2.51 16.60 -15.70
CA SER A 89 -1.95 17.34 -14.57
C SER A 89 -2.43 18.79 -14.53
N ALA A 90 -2.51 19.47 -15.67
CA ALA A 90 -3.03 20.84 -15.75
C ALA A 90 -4.52 20.92 -15.41
N THR A 91 -5.33 19.94 -15.85
CA THR A 91 -6.75 19.84 -15.47
C THR A 91 -6.91 19.63 -13.97
N ILE A 92 -6.17 18.69 -13.37
CA ILE A 92 -6.22 18.43 -11.92
C ILE A 92 -5.81 19.69 -11.13
N ALA A 93 -4.77 20.40 -11.56
CA ALA A 93 -4.32 21.63 -10.92
C ALA A 93 -5.34 22.78 -11.05
N GLY A 94 -6.05 22.88 -12.18
CA GLY A 94 -6.98 23.98 -12.47
C GLY A 94 -8.40 23.82 -11.90
N SER A 95 -8.84 22.60 -11.60
CA SER A 95 -10.25 22.33 -11.26
C SER A 95 -10.51 21.90 -9.80
N GLY A 96 -9.48 21.65 -8.98
CA GLY A 96 -9.64 21.08 -7.64
C GLY A 96 -8.96 21.80 -6.48
N ALA A 97 -8.16 22.85 -6.70
CA ALA A 97 -7.37 23.44 -5.61
C ALA A 97 -8.22 23.97 -4.43
N SER A 98 -9.41 24.53 -4.72
CA SER A 98 -10.31 25.03 -3.68
C SER A 98 -11.13 23.92 -3.00
N SER A 99 -11.42 22.81 -3.68
CA SER A 99 -12.13 21.67 -3.07
C SER A 99 -11.17 20.85 -2.22
N VAL A 100 -9.94 20.62 -2.68
CA VAL A 100 -8.92 19.86 -1.94
C VAL A 100 -8.60 20.53 -0.60
N ALA A 101 -8.49 21.87 -0.54
CA ALA A 101 -8.24 22.55 0.73
C ALA A 101 -9.40 22.39 1.72
N ALA A 102 -10.65 22.48 1.26
CA ALA A 102 -11.83 22.25 2.08
C ALA A 102 -11.96 20.77 2.51
N ASP A 103 -11.64 19.84 1.62
CA ASP A 103 -11.63 18.40 1.89
C ASP A 103 -10.56 18.04 2.94
N VAL A 104 -9.37 18.64 2.84
CA VAL A 104 -8.29 18.49 3.84
C VAL A 104 -8.75 19.01 5.20
N TYR A 105 -9.35 20.21 5.26
CA TYR A 105 -9.87 20.77 6.51
C TYR A 105 -10.94 19.87 7.15
N ASN A 106 -11.90 19.40 6.34
CA ASN A 106 -12.95 18.48 6.81
C ASN A 106 -12.36 17.15 7.31
N GLN A 107 -11.30 16.65 6.67
CA GLN A 107 -10.60 15.44 7.09
C GLN A 107 -9.85 15.65 8.40
N GLU A 108 -9.22 16.80 8.61
CA GLU A 108 -8.55 17.15 9.87
C GLU A 108 -9.53 17.21 11.05
N GLU A 109 -10.71 17.82 10.86
CA GLU A 109 -11.73 17.88 11.92
C GLU A 109 -12.23 16.48 12.32
N ARG A 110 -12.43 15.60 11.34
CA ARG A 110 -12.80 14.20 11.59
C ARG A 110 -11.73 13.44 12.36
N LEU A 111 -10.46 13.63 12.00
CA LEU A 111 -9.35 13.01 12.71
C LEU A 111 -9.29 13.49 14.16
N ARG A 112 -9.44 14.80 14.42
CA ARG A 112 -9.51 15.35 15.78
C ARG A 112 -10.70 14.82 16.57
N ALA A 113 -11.84 14.56 15.93
CA ALA A 113 -12.99 13.96 16.59
C ALA A 113 -12.68 12.52 17.02
N TRP A 114 -12.10 11.72 16.12
CA TRP A 114 -11.67 10.35 16.42
C TRP A 114 -10.57 10.28 17.47
N GLU A 115 -9.62 11.22 17.49
CA GLU A 115 -8.60 11.31 18.55
C GLU A 115 -9.24 11.48 19.93
N ARG A 116 -10.29 12.29 20.05
CA ARG A 116 -11.02 12.46 21.32
C ARG A 116 -11.75 11.19 21.74
N GLU A 117 -12.45 10.56 20.79
CA GLU A 117 -13.14 9.28 21.04
C GLU A 117 -12.16 8.19 21.49
N LEU A 118 -10.96 8.16 20.88
CA LEU A 118 -9.93 7.20 21.25
C LEU A 118 -9.44 7.42 22.69
N VAL A 119 -9.18 8.67 23.08
CA VAL A 119 -8.76 9.02 24.45
C VAL A 119 -9.83 8.64 25.48
N GLU A 120 -11.11 8.90 25.18
CA GLU A 120 -12.22 8.48 26.05
C GLU A 120 -12.28 6.96 26.19
N TRP A 121 -12.08 6.24 25.09
CA TRP A 121 -12.07 4.79 25.09
C TRP A 121 -10.89 4.21 25.87
N GLU A 122 -9.69 4.79 25.74
CA GLU A 122 -8.51 4.41 26.52
C GLU A 122 -8.73 4.60 28.03
N MET A 123 -9.36 5.70 28.44
CA MET A 123 -9.72 5.94 29.84
C MET A 123 -10.72 4.89 30.35
N THR A 124 -11.73 4.58 29.55
CA THR A 124 -12.73 3.55 29.88
C THR A 124 -12.09 2.16 29.99
N LEU A 125 -11.14 1.82 29.13
CA LEU A 125 -10.42 0.56 29.19
C LEU A 125 -9.56 0.47 30.44
N ARG A 126 -8.88 1.56 30.83
CA ARG A 126 -8.08 1.62 32.05
C ARG A 126 -8.92 1.37 33.30
N GLU A 127 -10.08 2.00 33.40
CA GLU A 127 -11.00 1.78 34.51
C GLU A 127 -11.47 0.31 34.58
N LYS A 128 -11.83 -0.27 33.43
CA LYS A 128 -12.19 -1.69 33.35
C LYS A 128 -11.04 -2.61 33.75
N GLU A 129 -9.80 -2.28 33.39
CA GLU A 129 -8.62 -3.03 33.77
C GLU A 129 -8.43 -3.01 35.30
N GLU A 130 -8.54 -1.84 35.93
CA GLU A 130 -8.47 -1.72 37.40
C GLU A 130 -9.58 -2.50 38.11
N ASP A 131 -10.80 -2.48 37.59
CA ASP A 131 -11.92 -3.23 38.13
C ASP A 131 -11.72 -4.75 38.00
N LEU A 132 -11.16 -5.21 36.88
CA LEU A 132 -10.79 -6.61 36.70
C LEU A 132 -9.69 -7.03 37.67
N LEU A 133 -8.70 -6.17 37.93
CA LEU A 133 -7.65 -6.42 38.92
C LEU A 133 -8.23 -6.54 40.34
N LYS A 134 -9.15 -5.65 40.74
CA LYS A 134 -9.85 -5.74 42.04
C LYS A 134 -10.66 -7.02 42.15
N LYS A 135 -11.42 -7.38 41.12
CA LYS A 135 -12.19 -8.63 41.08
C LYS A 135 -11.28 -9.86 41.17
N ALA A 136 -10.13 -9.84 40.50
CA ALA A 136 -9.15 -10.92 40.57
C ALA A 136 -8.54 -11.07 41.98
N GLU A 137 -8.25 -9.97 42.67
CA GLU A 137 -7.80 -10.01 44.07
C GLU A 137 -8.88 -10.57 45.00
N GLU A 138 -10.13 -10.11 44.84
CA GLU A 138 -11.26 -10.58 45.64
C GLU A 138 -11.46 -12.10 45.47
N LEU A 139 -11.38 -12.60 44.24
CA LEU A 139 -11.44 -14.02 43.94
C LEU A 139 -10.29 -14.79 44.59
N ARG A 140 -9.05 -14.29 44.52
CA ARG A 140 -7.91 -14.90 45.23
C ARG A 140 -8.13 -14.96 46.74
N LEU A 141 -8.74 -13.94 47.34
CA LEU A 141 -9.07 -13.93 48.77
C LEU A 141 -10.17 -14.95 49.10
N LYS A 142 -11.18 -15.09 48.24
CA LYS A 142 -12.24 -16.10 48.36
C LYS A 142 -11.66 -17.52 48.26
N GLU A 143 -10.77 -17.76 47.30
CA GLU A 143 -10.06 -19.05 47.15
C GLU A 143 -9.25 -19.38 48.40
N ARG A 144 -8.49 -18.44 48.95
CA ARG A 144 -7.75 -18.63 50.21
C ARG A 144 -8.67 -18.98 51.37
N ARG A 145 -9.85 -18.33 51.47
CA ARG A 145 -10.86 -18.65 52.49
C ARG A 145 -11.44 -20.05 52.29
N HIS A 146 -11.76 -20.42 51.05
CA HIS A 146 -12.25 -21.76 50.72
C HIS A 146 -11.21 -22.84 51.06
N ALA A 147 -9.95 -22.62 50.69
CA ALA A 147 -8.84 -23.52 51.01
C ALA A 147 -8.65 -23.71 52.52
N ARG A 148 -8.85 -22.66 53.34
CA ARG A 148 -8.83 -22.78 54.81
C ARG A 148 -9.99 -23.63 55.34
N ARG A 149 -11.20 -23.44 54.82
CA ARG A 149 -12.39 -24.24 55.20
C ARG A 149 -12.21 -25.71 54.83
N GLU A 150 -11.73 -25.99 53.62
CA GLU A 150 -11.36 -27.33 53.13
C GLU A 150 -10.34 -28.01 54.05
N ARG A 151 -9.26 -27.31 54.43
CA ARG A 151 -8.24 -27.85 55.35
C ARG A 151 -8.81 -28.13 56.74
N ALA A 152 -9.72 -27.31 57.24
CA ALA A 152 -10.36 -27.52 58.53
C ALA A 152 -11.27 -28.76 58.53
N LEU A 153 -12.03 -28.98 57.44
CA LEU A 153 -12.86 -30.17 57.25
C LEU A 153 -12.03 -31.46 57.12
N LYS A 154 -10.85 -31.40 56.48
CA LYS A 154 -9.95 -32.55 56.32
C LYS A 154 -9.14 -32.92 57.58
N LYS A 155 -9.16 -32.11 58.64
CA LYS A 155 -8.48 -32.49 59.89
C LYS A 155 -9.20 -33.72 60.46
N PRO A 156 -8.53 -34.88 60.58
CA PRO A 156 -9.15 -36.04 61.20
C PRO A 156 -9.51 -35.68 62.63
N HIS A 157 -10.78 -35.86 63.00
CA HIS A 157 -11.17 -35.88 64.41
C HIS A 157 -10.32 -36.96 65.07
N GLY A 158 -9.35 -36.52 65.89
CA GLY A 158 -8.48 -37.41 66.65
C GLY A 158 -9.35 -38.40 67.38
N GLY A 159 -9.20 -39.68 67.02
CA GLY A 159 -9.88 -40.78 67.66
C GLY A 159 -9.64 -40.67 69.15
N ALA A 160 -10.72 -40.47 69.92
CA ALA A 160 -10.70 -40.67 71.35
C ALA A 160 -10.25 -42.11 71.59
N THR A 161 -8.98 -42.30 71.93
CA THR A 161 -8.47 -43.58 72.42
C THR A 161 -9.09 -43.77 73.80
N TYR A 162 -10.28 -44.38 73.84
CA TYR A 162 -10.90 -44.83 75.08
C TYR A 162 -9.95 -45.86 75.70
N GLY A 163 -9.27 -45.46 76.78
CA GLY A 163 -8.42 -46.30 77.59
C GLY A 163 -9.23 -47.46 78.15
N ARG A 164 -9.05 -48.65 77.56
CA ARG A 164 -9.67 -49.89 78.00
C ARG A 164 -9.02 -50.29 79.32
N GLY A 165 -9.80 -50.21 80.40
CA GLY A 165 -9.40 -50.66 81.72
C GLY A 165 -8.89 -52.10 81.68
N LYS A 166 -7.78 -52.34 82.38
CA LYS A 166 -7.37 -53.69 82.77
C LYS A 166 -7.51 -53.78 84.27
N THR A 167 -8.53 -54.52 84.67
CA THR A 167 -8.68 -55.17 85.96
C THR A 167 -7.78 -56.40 86.03
N VAL A 168 -7.54 -56.89 87.26
CA VAL A 168 -7.04 -58.23 87.63
C VAL A 168 -5.51 -58.40 87.46
N THR A 169 -4.70 -58.83 88.42
CA THR A 169 -4.85 -59.61 89.69
C THR A 169 -4.00 -58.99 90.79
#